data_AF-A0A7W1DAG8-F1
#
_entry.id   AF-A0A7W1DAG8-F1
#
_cell.length_a   1.000
_cell.length_b   1.000
_cell.length_c   1.000
_cell.angle_alpha   90.00
_cell.angle_beta   90.00
_cell.angle_gamma   90.00
#
_symmetry.space_group_name_H-M   'P 1'
#
loop_
_entity.id
_entity.type
_entity.pdbx_description
1 polymer ?
#
loop_
_entity_poly.entity_id
_entity_poly.type
_entity_poly.pdbx_seq_one_letter_code
_entity_poly.pdbx_strand_id
1 'polypeptide(L)'
;MESKECTEARNTVKELYSYHFGNDMKFTKENLKQREKYLSEELKQELEKKTESATDYFTATDDYPKAFRIGNCNVVEMDKKVNMQVLLFWKTDTRSEQKEIYVEVIKDKDKWLINKTESK
;
A
#
# COMPACT_ATOMS: atom_id res chain seq x y z
N MET A 1 12.73 18.99 -4.57
CA MET A 1 11.82 18.61 -5.66
C MET A 1 11.91 17.09 -5.78
N GLU A 2 10.78 16.39 -5.78
CA GLU A 2 10.74 14.92 -5.86
C GLU A 2 10.96 14.45 -7.31
N SER A 3 11.48 13.23 -7.53
CA SER A 3 11.69 12.70 -8.89
C SER A 3 10.35 12.43 -9.60
N LYS A 4 10.40 12.29 -10.93
CA LYS A 4 9.20 11.97 -11.72
C LYS A 4 8.61 10.61 -11.32
N GLU A 5 9.45 9.59 -11.17
CA GLU A 5 9.08 8.25 -10.75
C GLU A 5 8.37 8.26 -9.40
N CYS A 6 8.94 8.98 -8.43
CA CYS A 6 8.34 9.12 -7.12
C CYS A 6 7.01 9.86 -7.16
N THR A 7 6.89 10.91 -7.98
CA THR A 7 5.62 11.65 -8.13
C THR A 7 4.52 10.77 -8.72
N GLU A 8 4.82 10.03 -9.79
CA GLU A 8 3.85 9.14 -10.44
C GLU A 8 3.47 7.96 -9.53
N ALA A 9 4.46 7.28 -8.94
CA ALA A 9 4.20 6.17 -8.02
C ALA A 9 3.45 6.61 -6.75
N ARG A 10 3.73 7.81 -6.24
CA ARG A 10 3.03 8.39 -5.08
C ARG A 10 1.53 8.52 -5.34
N ASN A 11 1.13 8.88 -6.57
CA ASN A 11 -0.28 8.95 -6.92
C ASN A 11 -0.93 7.56 -6.84
N THR A 12 -0.32 6.52 -7.41
CA THR A 12 -0.82 5.13 -7.29
C THR A 12 -0.97 4.71 -5.84
N VAL A 13 0.07 4.90 -5.00
CA VAL A 13 0.01 4.48 -3.59
C VAL A 13 -1.07 5.28 -2.85
N LYS A 14 -1.16 6.59 -3.07
CA LYS A 14 -2.19 7.43 -2.45
C LYS A 14 -3.60 6.99 -2.87
N GLU A 15 -3.83 6.68 -4.14
CA GLU A 15 -5.12 6.20 -4.63
C GLU A 15 -5.52 4.87 -4.00
N LEU A 16 -4.59 3.90 -3.94
CA LEU A 16 -4.83 2.63 -3.26
C LEU A 16 -5.20 2.85 -1.80
N TYR A 17 -4.37 3.57 -1.02
CA TYR A 17 -4.62 3.75 0.42
C TYR A 17 -5.87 4.60 0.69
N SER A 18 -6.18 5.59 -0.15
CA SER A 18 -7.42 6.37 -0.04
C SER A 18 -8.65 5.49 -0.28
N TYR A 19 -8.63 4.66 -1.33
CA TYR A 19 -9.69 3.70 -1.59
C TYR A 19 -9.79 2.68 -0.46
N HIS A 20 -8.66 2.16 -0.01
CA HIS A 20 -8.59 1.13 1.02
C HIS A 20 -9.18 1.62 2.36
N PHE A 21 -8.80 2.80 2.82
CA PHE A 21 -9.32 3.41 4.06
C PHE A 21 -10.79 3.83 3.96
N GLY A 22 -11.28 4.09 2.75
CA GLY A 22 -12.68 4.41 2.50
C GLY A 22 -13.61 3.20 2.45
N ASN A 23 -13.08 1.98 2.51
CA ASN A 23 -13.83 0.72 2.36
C ASN A 23 -13.47 -0.28 3.47
N ASP A 24 -14.11 -1.45 3.46
CA ASP A 24 -13.75 -2.54 4.38
C ASP A 24 -12.33 -3.04 4.09
N MET A 25 -11.46 -2.96 5.10
CA MET A 25 -10.04 -3.30 5.00
C MET A 25 -9.75 -4.78 5.25
N LYS A 26 -10.73 -5.60 5.61
CA LYS A 26 -10.50 -7.05 5.83
C LYS A 26 -9.89 -7.71 4.61
N PHE A 27 -8.91 -8.59 4.83
CA PHE A 27 -8.31 -9.37 3.77
C PHE A 27 -9.21 -10.56 3.41
N THR A 28 -10.12 -10.33 2.47
CA THR A 28 -10.99 -11.34 1.86
C THR A 28 -10.77 -11.37 0.34
N LYS A 29 -11.18 -12.47 -0.32
CA LYS A 29 -11.08 -12.57 -1.79
C LYS A 29 -11.93 -11.50 -2.50
N GLU A 30 -13.09 -11.18 -1.96
CA GLU A 30 -13.96 -10.13 -2.50
C GLU A 30 -13.31 -8.75 -2.40
N ASN A 31 -12.75 -8.42 -1.23
CA ASN A 31 -12.06 -7.15 -1.04
C ASN A 31 -10.78 -7.06 -1.90
N LEU A 32 -10.06 -8.18 -2.08
CA LEU A 32 -8.89 -8.23 -2.95
C LEU A 32 -9.23 -7.85 -4.39
N LYS A 33 -10.32 -8.38 -4.96
CA LYS A 33 -10.77 -8.07 -6.33
C LYS A 33 -10.95 -6.58 -6.57
N GLN A 34 -11.46 -5.86 -5.58
CA GLN A 34 -11.67 -4.42 -5.68
C GLN A 34 -10.37 -3.59 -5.75
N ARG A 35 -9.23 -4.21 -5.40
CA ARG A 35 -7.91 -3.56 -5.34
C ARG A 35 -6.99 -3.99 -6.48
N GLU A 36 -7.35 -5.03 -7.25
CA GLU A 36 -6.52 -5.62 -8.32
C GLU A 36 -5.97 -4.60 -9.32
N LYS A 37 -6.72 -3.53 -9.63
CA LYS A 37 -6.25 -2.51 -10.57
C LYS A 37 -4.96 -1.78 -10.13
N TYR A 38 -4.64 -1.82 -8.84
CA TYR A 38 -3.43 -1.23 -8.27
C TYR A 38 -2.28 -2.22 -8.12
N LEU A 39 -2.51 -3.52 -8.31
CA LEU A 39 -1.56 -4.57 -7.96
C LEU A 39 -0.82 -5.06 -9.19
N SER A 40 0.46 -5.41 -9.03
CA SER A 40 1.21 -6.17 -10.02
C SER A 40 0.60 -7.56 -10.17
N GLU A 41 0.83 -8.19 -11.31
CA GLU A 41 0.35 -9.55 -11.55
C GLU A 41 0.96 -10.56 -10.56
N GLU A 42 2.24 -10.38 -10.22
CA GLU A 42 2.94 -11.20 -9.21
C GLU A 42 2.26 -11.08 -7.84
N LEU A 43 1.96 -9.85 -7.40
CA LEU A 43 1.32 -9.64 -6.12
C LEU A 43 -0.11 -10.19 -6.09
N LYS A 44 -0.88 -10.06 -7.17
CA LYS A 44 -2.22 -10.66 -7.25
C LYS A 44 -2.15 -12.16 -7.03
N GLN A 45 -1.29 -12.84 -7.78
CA GLN A 45 -1.14 -14.29 -7.68
C GLN A 45 -0.66 -14.73 -6.30
N GLU A 46 0.17 -13.94 -5.63
CA GLU A 46 0.56 -14.18 -4.23
C GLU A 46 -0.67 -14.08 -3.30
N LEU A 47 -1.42 -12.99 -3.38
CA LEU A 47 -2.57 -12.72 -2.51
C LEU A 47 -3.76 -13.65 -2.77
N GLU A 48 -3.95 -14.10 -4.01
CA GLU A 48 -4.94 -15.11 -4.37
C GLU A 48 -4.65 -16.48 -3.72
N LYS A 49 -3.39 -16.77 -3.39
CA LYS A 49 -3.01 -18.02 -2.70
C LYS A 49 -3.05 -17.90 -1.17
N LYS A 50 -3.08 -16.68 -0.62
CA LYS A 50 -3.16 -16.47 0.83
C LYS A 50 -4.54 -16.78 1.40
N THR A 51 -4.57 -17.33 2.60
CA THR A 51 -5.79 -17.49 3.39
C THR A 51 -6.31 -16.13 3.83
N GLU A 52 -7.64 -16.00 3.90
CA GLU A 52 -8.26 -14.81 4.48
C GLU A 52 -7.81 -14.62 5.93
N SER A 53 -7.67 -13.36 6.34
CA SER A 53 -7.11 -13.00 7.64
C SER A 53 -7.79 -11.75 8.20
N ALA A 54 -7.84 -11.66 9.53
CA ALA A 54 -8.21 -10.43 10.22
C ALA A 54 -7.14 -9.35 10.01
N THR A 55 -5.87 -9.73 9.95
CA THR A 55 -4.75 -8.84 9.64
C THR A 55 -4.80 -8.46 8.17
N ASP A 56 -5.01 -7.18 7.89
CA ASP A 56 -4.98 -6.65 6.54
C ASP A 56 -3.55 -6.65 5.97
N TYR A 57 -3.43 -6.95 4.68
CA TYR A 57 -2.14 -7.07 3.99
C TYR A 57 -1.46 -5.71 3.74
N PHE A 58 -2.24 -4.66 3.46
CA PHE A 58 -1.70 -3.35 3.09
C PHE A 58 -1.31 -2.50 4.30
N THR A 59 -1.86 -2.82 5.46
CA THR A 59 -1.65 -2.10 6.73
C THR A 59 -0.99 -2.97 7.80
N ALA A 60 -0.83 -4.27 7.56
CA ALA A 60 -0.21 -5.25 8.46
C ALA A 60 -0.82 -5.25 9.87
N THR A 61 -2.14 -5.06 9.96
CA THR A 61 -2.84 -4.93 11.24
C THR A 61 -4.32 -5.33 11.10
N ASP A 62 -4.89 -5.84 12.18
CA ASP A 62 -6.33 -6.06 12.36
C ASP A 62 -7.02 -4.92 13.14
N ASP A 63 -6.24 -3.98 13.64
CA ASP A 63 -6.68 -2.78 14.37
C ASP A 63 -6.53 -1.55 13.47
N TYR A 64 -7.65 -1.05 12.95
CA TYR A 64 -7.62 -0.12 11.83
C TYR A 64 -7.14 1.29 12.18
N PRO A 65 -6.12 1.81 11.47
CA PRO A 65 -5.63 3.18 11.66
C PRO A 65 -6.72 4.20 11.29
N LYS A 66 -6.64 5.37 11.93
CA LYS A 66 -7.55 6.50 11.68
C LYS A 66 -7.16 7.34 10.47
N ALA A 67 -5.88 7.37 10.15
CA ALA A 67 -5.36 8.14 9.02
C ALA A 67 -4.09 7.49 8.47
N PHE A 68 -3.72 7.88 7.26
CA PHE A 68 -2.42 7.58 6.68
C PHE A 68 -1.79 8.83 6.05
N ARG A 69 -0.48 8.77 5.83
CA ARG A 69 0.26 9.76 5.04
C ARG A 69 1.30 9.04 4.18
N ILE A 70 1.44 9.48 2.93
CA ILE A 70 2.55 9.00 2.09
C ILE A 70 3.82 9.76 2.49
N GLY A 71 4.81 9.02 2.97
CA GLY A 71 6.09 9.50 3.48
C GLY A 71 7.15 9.60 2.39
N ASN A 72 8.36 9.14 2.71
CA ASN A 72 9.52 9.18 1.82
C ASN A 72 9.37 8.28 0.60
N CYS A 73 10.03 8.65 -0.50
CA CYS A 73 10.17 7.83 -1.70
C CYS A 73 11.65 7.69 -2.07
N ASN A 74 12.06 6.47 -2.42
CA ASN A 74 13.40 6.16 -2.91
C ASN A 74 13.31 5.45 -4.25
N VAL A 75 13.95 5.99 -5.29
CA VAL A 75 14.07 5.32 -6.58
C VAL A 75 15.06 4.16 -6.43
N VAL A 76 14.59 2.94 -6.71
CA VAL A 76 15.41 1.72 -6.66
C VAL A 76 16.00 1.45 -8.05
N GLU A 77 15.19 1.63 -9.09
CA GLU A 77 15.59 1.51 -10.49
C GLU A 77 14.86 2.58 -11.32
N MET A 78 15.63 3.41 -12.04
CA MET A 78 15.07 4.51 -12.84
C MET A 78 14.02 4.00 -13.82
N ASP A 79 12.91 4.75 -13.91
CA ASP A 79 11.73 4.42 -14.73
C ASP A 79 11.09 3.03 -14.49
N LYS A 80 11.45 2.32 -13.42
CA LYS A 80 11.01 0.93 -13.23
C LYS A 80 10.57 0.60 -11.81
N LYS A 81 11.24 1.10 -10.78
CA LYS A 81 10.98 0.66 -9.41
C LYS A 81 11.28 1.75 -8.40
N VAL A 82 10.35 1.94 -7.47
CA VAL A 82 10.53 2.80 -6.30
C VAL A 82 10.05 2.11 -5.03
N ASN A 83 10.62 2.51 -3.90
CA ASN A 83 10.12 2.16 -2.57
C ASN A 83 9.47 3.40 -1.95
N MET A 84 8.24 3.25 -1.50
CA MET A 84 7.42 4.30 -0.91
C MET A 84 7.14 3.96 0.57
N GLN A 85 7.26 4.95 1.43
CA GLN A 85 6.85 4.83 2.82
C GLN A 85 5.39 5.26 2.98
N VAL A 86 4.62 4.50 3.75
CA VAL A 86 3.29 4.87 4.20
C VAL A 86 3.28 4.88 5.71
N LEU A 87 2.89 6.02 6.28
CA LEU A 87 2.74 6.22 7.71
C LEU A 87 1.28 5.99 8.07
N LEU A 88 1.03 5.09 9.02
CA LEU A 88 -0.30 4.79 9.56
C LEU A 88 -0.41 5.41 10.95
N PHE A 89 -1.56 6.01 11.26
CA PHE A 89 -1.77 6.74 12.51
C PHE A 89 -2.99 6.22 13.26
N TRP A 90 -2.80 5.87 14.52
CA TRP A 90 -3.86 5.63 15.49
C TRP A 90 -3.89 6.80 16.45
N LYS A 91 -5.06 7.42 16.59
CA LYS A 91 -5.28 8.45 17.58
C LYS A 91 -6.63 8.25 18.24
N THR A 92 -6.60 8.06 19.55
CA THR A 92 -7.75 8.08 20.47
C THR A 92 -7.40 9.01 21.64
N ASP A 93 -8.30 9.13 22.61
CA ASP A 93 -8.05 9.92 23.82
C ASP A 93 -6.94 9.31 24.71
N THR A 94 -6.65 8.02 24.55
CA THR A 94 -5.71 7.26 25.40
C THR A 94 -4.55 6.63 24.63
N ARG A 95 -4.55 6.71 23.29
CA ARG A 95 -3.53 6.10 22.43
C ARG A 95 -3.14 7.04 21.29
N SER A 96 -1.84 7.22 21.11
CA SER A 96 -1.24 7.84 19.94
C SER A 96 -0.13 6.93 19.45
N GLU A 97 -0.31 6.33 18.28
CA GLU A 97 0.65 5.38 17.70
C GLU A 97 0.84 5.66 16.22
N GLN A 98 2.05 5.40 15.75
CA GLN A 98 2.41 5.46 14.34
C GLN A 98 3.10 4.16 13.95
N LYS A 99 2.75 3.61 12.78
CA LYS A 99 3.47 2.51 12.15
C LYS A 99 3.88 2.89 10.73
N GLU A 100 4.89 2.19 10.23
CA GLU A 100 5.39 2.37 8.87
C GLU A 100 5.17 1.12 8.05
N ILE A 101 4.61 1.30 6.86
CA ILE A 101 4.57 0.30 5.81
C ILE A 101 5.48 0.75 4.68
N TYR A 102 6.30 -0.16 4.19
CA TYR A 102 7.16 0.03 3.04
C TYR A 102 6.51 -0.66 1.85
N VAL A 103 6.30 0.09 0.79
CA VAL A 103 5.55 -0.32 -0.39
C VAL A 103 6.51 -0.29 -1.57
N GLU A 104 6.80 -1.46 -2.14
CA GLU A 104 7.50 -1.54 -3.42
C GLU A 104 6.49 -1.27 -4.54
N VAL A 105 6.79 -0.32 -5.40
CA VAL A 105 5.99 0.03 -6.57
C VAL A 105 6.83 -0.16 -7.81
N ILE A 106 6.31 -0.95 -8.76
CA ILE A 106 6.98 -1.20 -10.04
C ILE A 106 6.21 -0.54 -11.17
N LYS A 107 6.92 -0.20 -12.23
CA LYS A 107 6.34 0.23 -13.49
C LYS A 107 6.16 -0.99 -14.39
N ASP A 108 4.92 -1.31 -14.73
CA ASP A 108 4.60 -2.26 -15.78
C ASP A 108 3.94 -1.52 -16.94
N LYS A 109 4.58 -1.60 -18.12
CA LYS A 109 4.25 -0.78 -19.29
C LYS A 109 4.28 0.71 -18.91
N ASP A 110 3.12 1.36 -18.88
CA ASP A 110 2.95 2.78 -18.54
C ASP A 110 2.21 3.01 -17.22
N LYS A 111 2.09 1.98 -16.36
CA LYS A 111 1.38 2.06 -15.09
C LYS A 111 2.29 1.69 -13.92
N TRP A 112 2.22 2.48 -12.87
CA TRP A 112 2.81 2.14 -11.59
C TRP A 112 1.85 1.26 -10.80
N LEU A 113 2.34 0.13 -10.31
CA LEU A 113 1.58 -0.91 -9.61
C LEU A 113 2.30 -1.32 -8.34
N ILE A 114 1.54 -1.65 -7.30
CA ILE A 114 2.08 -2.17 -6.05
C ILE A 114 2.57 -3.60 -6.28
N ASN A 115 3.84 -3.85 -5.97
CA ASN A 115 4.44 -5.17 -6.08
C ASN A 115 4.58 -5.87 -4.74
N LYS A 116 4.75 -5.11 -3.66
CA LYS A 116 4.96 -5.66 -2.33
C LYS A 116 4.62 -4.66 -1.24
N THR A 117 4.10 -5.13 -0.11
CA THR A 117 4.02 -4.35 1.14
C THR A 117 4.71 -5.10 2.27
N GLU A 118 5.42 -4.35 3.12
CA GLU A 118 6.11 -4.88 4.29
C GLU A 118 5.99 -3.90 5.47
N SER A 119 5.64 -4.39 6.65
CA SER A 119 5.81 -3.65 7.89
C SER A 119 7.22 -3.87 8.45
N LYS A 120 7.85 -2.82 8.95
CA LYS A 120 9.06 -2.96 9.80
C LYS A 120 8.70 -3.16 11.26
#